data_AF-A0A535MUE5-F1
#
_entry.id   AF-A0A535MUE5-F1
#
_cell.length_a   1.000
_cell.length_b   1.000
_cell.length_c   1.000
_cell.angle_alpha   90.00
_cell.angle_beta   90.00
_cell.angle_gamma   90.00
#
_symmetry.space_group_name_H-M   'P 1'
#
loop_
_entity.id
_entity.type
_entity.pdbx_description
1 polymer ?
#
loop_
_entity_poly.entity_id
_entity_poly.type
_entity_poly.pdbx_seq_one_letter_code
_entity_poly.pdbx_strand_id
1 'polypeptide(L)'
;MTIAALGTIDRRLPGREIPWGLFLFNRGMWILACGLPSLLVAFSKGQSGSRTPSVLAAVVLLLLLNTALMAVSVHLVRGVRLWAVLRGALAGNALTFFAMPLLGILIVQLMQGPRLARLVVFLLYGPLLIYRTSMQKQRRLDTWLRDSYIMQSRVVDKRDGQTFGHSQRVGELCETVARMLGMADDVCNTIRVGGILHDLGKIAVPDSILLKPGKLTPEEYEIIKQHPVEGAQILAEHPEQKDVALIVRHHHERWDGAGYPDGLIGEAIPVGSRIVNACDAFDTITQARVFRPTVKTPEEAIRELRQLAGTWYDPAVIGALEKIVGERWGVAIQPPSKPATQTVTYRQVLSIKPFRTLWIGQAISYFGDMMNTTGLAIMLYLVTHSPSMVAVGLIAKAAPTVLFGLVAGALVDRFDRQRVMILSDIVRAVLTITIPFLAVKWLPGVFVVVFLVATASTLFNPAKQAILPSLVPGDFL
;
A
#
# COMPACT_ATOMS: atom_id res chain seq x y z
N MET A 1 -24.33 7.61 -23.49
CA MET A 1 -25.07 8.58 -22.65
C MET A 1 -25.83 7.86 -21.52
N THR A 2 -26.75 6.94 -21.79
CA THR A 2 -27.56 6.25 -20.75
C THR A 2 -26.74 5.41 -19.77
N ILE A 3 -25.75 4.64 -20.24
CA ILE A 3 -24.85 3.85 -19.36
C ILE A 3 -23.95 4.77 -18.50
N ALA A 4 -23.49 5.91 -19.07
CA ALA A 4 -22.74 6.91 -18.32
C ALA A 4 -23.62 7.61 -17.27
N ALA A 5 -24.88 7.88 -17.58
CA ALA A 5 -25.85 8.42 -16.63
C ALA A 5 -26.08 7.45 -15.45
N LEU A 6 -26.23 6.15 -15.71
CA LEU A 6 -26.35 5.12 -14.67
C LEU A 6 -25.06 4.96 -13.85
N GLY A 7 -23.89 4.99 -14.50
CA GLY A 7 -22.59 4.88 -13.83
C GLY A 7 -22.22 6.09 -12.98
N THR A 8 -22.93 7.21 -13.13
CA THR A 8 -22.78 8.42 -12.31
C THR A 8 -23.82 8.49 -11.18
N ILE A 9 -24.63 7.46 -10.94
CA ILE A 9 -25.50 7.42 -9.76
C ILE A 9 -24.61 7.40 -8.52
N ASP A 10 -24.59 8.52 -7.82
CA ASP A 10 -23.88 8.70 -6.56
C ASP A 10 -24.92 8.58 -5.44
N ARG A 11 -24.64 7.73 -4.45
CA ARG A 11 -25.55 7.56 -3.30
C ARG A 11 -25.49 8.74 -2.32
N ARG A 12 -24.47 9.59 -2.45
CA ARG A 12 -24.24 10.71 -1.54
C ARG A 12 -25.19 11.87 -1.82
N LEU A 13 -25.79 12.43 -0.78
CA LEU A 13 -26.72 13.55 -0.87
C LEU A 13 -25.98 14.90 -0.98
N PRO A 14 -26.20 15.70 -2.04
CA PRO A 14 -25.61 17.02 -2.16
C PRO A 14 -26.07 17.95 -1.03
N GLY A 15 -25.14 18.72 -0.47
CA GLY A 15 -25.40 19.64 0.65
C GLY A 15 -25.44 18.98 2.03
N ARG A 16 -25.46 17.64 2.12
CA ARG A 16 -25.29 16.88 3.38
C ARG A 16 -23.94 16.19 3.46
N GLU A 17 -23.66 15.33 2.48
CA GLU A 17 -22.45 14.49 2.49
C GLU A 17 -21.35 15.01 1.56
N ILE A 18 -21.72 15.82 0.57
CA ILE A 18 -20.80 16.42 -0.41
C ILE A 18 -21.18 17.88 -0.68
N PRO A 19 -20.20 18.82 -0.68
CA PRO A 19 -20.46 20.21 -1.03
C PRO A 19 -21.06 20.35 -2.43
N TRP A 20 -21.99 21.29 -2.60
CA TRP A 20 -22.63 21.56 -3.89
C TRP A 20 -21.63 21.87 -5.00
N GLY A 21 -20.60 22.67 -4.72
CA GLY A 21 -19.56 22.98 -5.68
C GLY A 21 -18.81 21.74 -6.18
N LEU A 22 -18.50 20.80 -5.29
CA LEU A 22 -17.82 19.55 -5.65
C LEU A 22 -18.74 18.62 -6.46
N PHE A 23 -20.02 18.55 -6.09
CA PHE A 23 -21.01 17.76 -6.82
C PHE A 23 -21.19 18.28 -8.26
N LEU A 24 -21.42 19.59 -8.42
CA LEU A 24 -21.60 20.23 -9.72
C LEU A 24 -20.33 20.13 -10.57
N PHE A 25 -19.16 20.35 -9.96
CA PHE A 25 -17.87 20.18 -10.63
C PHE A 25 -17.72 18.77 -11.20
N ASN A 26 -17.94 17.73 -10.38
CA ASN A 26 -17.83 16.34 -10.84
C ASN A 26 -18.81 16.04 -11.97
N ARG A 27 -20.04 16.53 -11.91
CA ARG A 27 -21.04 16.33 -12.98
C ARG A 27 -20.65 17.07 -14.27
N GLY A 28 -20.25 18.33 -14.15
CA GLY A 28 -19.77 19.13 -15.29
C GLY A 28 -18.54 18.50 -15.95
N MET A 29 -17.60 18.00 -15.15
CA MET A 29 -16.44 17.24 -15.61
C MET A 29 -16.84 16.03 -16.46
N TRP A 30 -17.81 15.22 -16.01
CA TRP A 30 -18.30 14.08 -16.80
C TRP A 30 -18.92 14.51 -18.14
N ILE A 31 -19.71 15.59 -18.14
CA ILE A 31 -20.34 16.11 -19.35
C ILE A 31 -19.28 16.59 -20.35
N LEU A 32 -18.28 17.35 -19.90
CA LEU A 32 -17.25 17.90 -20.77
C LEU A 32 -16.27 16.81 -21.22
N ALA A 33 -15.73 16.02 -20.30
CA ALA A 33 -14.70 15.02 -20.57
C ALA A 33 -15.21 13.81 -21.33
N CYS A 34 -16.48 13.42 -21.19
CA CYS A 34 -17.05 12.33 -21.97
C CYS A 34 -17.90 12.81 -23.15
N GLY A 35 -18.58 13.95 -23.04
CA GLY A 35 -19.47 14.48 -24.07
C GLY A 35 -18.72 14.97 -25.30
N LEU A 36 -17.69 15.80 -25.14
CA LEU A 36 -16.92 16.35 -26.26
C LEU A 36 -16.25 15.26 -27.13
N PRO A 37 -15.55 14.26 -26.55
CA PRO A 37 -15.00 13.17 -27.35
C PRO A 37 -16.07 12.29 -28.00
N SER A 38 -17.23 12.11 -27.36
CA SER A 38 -18.35 11.36 -27.94
C SER A 38 -18.93 12.05 -29.18
N LEU A 39 -18.97 13.39 -29.19
CA LEU A 39 -19.40 14.17 -30.36
C LEU A 39 -18.43 13.99 -31.52
N LEU A 40 -17.12 13.99 -31.28
CA LEU A 40 -16.12 13.74 -32.32
C LEU A 40 -16.31 12.37 -33.00
N VAL A 41 -16.57 11.32 -32.23
CA VAL A 41 -16.87 9.99 -32.78
C VAL A 41 -18.19 9.99 -33.55
N ALA A 42 -19.19 10.76 -33.10
CA ALA A 42 -20.48 10.88 -33.78
C ALA A 42 -20.35 11.59 -35.13
N PHE A 43 -19.57 12.68 -35.21
CA PHE A 43 -19.31 13.39 -36.46
C PHE A 43 -18.43 12.58 -37.42
N SER A 44 -17.49 11.79 -36.91
CA SER A 44 -16.65 10.92 -37.75
C SER A 44 -17.41 9.77 -38.41
N LYS A 45 -18.65 9.46 -37.98
CA LYS A 45 -19.50 8.44 -38.64
C LYS A 45 -19.90 8.84 -40.07
N GLY A 46 -19.87 10.13 -40.41
CA GLY A 46 -20.28 10.62 -41.72
C GLY A 46 -19.23 10.46 -42.83
N GLN A 47 -17.97 10.16 -42.49
CA GLN A 47 -16.86 10.08 -43.45
C GLN A 47 -16.01 8.81 -43.20
N SER A 48 -16.17 7.80 -44.06
CA SER A 48 -15.32 6.60 -44.20
C SER A 48 -15.42 5.44 -43.18
N GLY A 49 -15.07 4.23 -43.67
CA GLY A 49 -15.50 2.91 -43.21
C GLY A 49 -14.71 2.22 -42.09
N SER A 50 -13.87 2.91 -41.32
CA SER A 50 -13.26 2.31 -40.11
C SER A 50 -13.38 3.21 -38.89
N ARG A 51 -13.94 2.67 -37.80
CA ARG A 51 -14.25 3.41 -36.55
C ARG A 51 -13.08 3.48 -35.57
N THR A 52 -12.03 2.71 -35.80
CA THR A 52 -10.93 2.52 -34.86
C THR A 52 -10.08 3.78 -34.61
N PRO A 53 -9.65 4.54 -35.64
CA PRO A 53 -8.80 5.72 -35.42
C PRO A 53 -9.53 6.87 -34.73
N SER A 54 -10.81 7.11 -35.06
CA SER A 54 -11.59 8.16 -34.39
C SER A 54 -11.92 7.84 -32.94
N VAL A 55 -12.15 6.56 -32.62
CA VAL A 55 -12.32 6.10 -31.24
C VAL A 55 -11.03 6.26 -30.44
N LEU A 56 -9.87 5.93 -31.01
CA LEU A 56 -8.58 6.11 -30.34
C LEU A 56 -8.28 7.59 -30.07
N ALA A 57 -8.54 8.47 -31.05
CA ALA A 57 -8.40 9.92 -30.90
C ALA A 57 -9.35 10.48 -29.82
N ALA A 58 -10.59 9.99 -29.77
CA ALA A 58 -11.54 10.38 -28.73
C ALA A 58 -11.10 9.91 -27.33
N VAL A 59 -10.50 8.73 -27.21
CA VAL A 59 -9.91 8.26 -25.94
C VAL A 59 -8.78 9.18 -25.48
N VAL A 60 -7.86 9.53 -26.37
CA VAL A 60 -6.76 10.46 -26.04
C VAL A 60 -7.32 11.81 -25.58
N LEU A 61 -8.31 12.34 -26.31
CA LEU A 61 -8.94 13.61 -25.93
C LEU A 61 -9.65 13.54 -24.59
N LEU A 62 -10.37 12.44 -24.30
CA LEU A 62 -11.01 12.20 -23.01
C LEU A 62 -10.00 12.27 -21.88
N LEU A 63 -8.85 11.60 -22.03
CA LEU A 63 -7.80 11.56 -21.02
C LEU A 63 -7.17 12.93 -20.80
N LEU A 64 -6.84 13.64 -21.88
CA LEU A 64 -6.26 14.98 -21.81
C LEU A 64 -7.21 15.98 -21.16
N LEU A 65 -8.48 15.99 -21.58
CA LEU A 65 -9.47 16.93 -21.07
C LEU A 65 -9.78 16.68 -19.59
N ASN A 66 -9.98 15.41 -19.20
CA ASN A 66 -10.20 15.05 -17.80
C ASN A 66 -9.01 15.44 -16.91
N THR A 67 -7.78 15.17 -17.37
CA THR A 67 -6.57 15.44 -16.58
C THR A 67 -6.30 16.93 -16.47
N ALA A 68 -6.44 17.67 -17.58
CA ALA A 68 -6.22 19.11 -17.60
C ALA A 68 -7.23 19.85 -16.72
N LEU A 69 -8.53 19.55 -16.86
CA LEU A 69 -9.57 20.20 -16.07
C LEU A 69 -9.41 19.88 -14.57
N MET A 70 -9.13 18.63 -14.21
CA MET A 70 -8.84 18.26 -12.81
C MET A 70 -7.62 19.01 -12.27
N ALA A 71 -6.52 19.06 -13.03
CA ALA A 71 -5.29 19.71 -12.59
C ALA A 71 -5.48 21.22 -12.39
N VAL A 72 -6.20 21.89 -13.30
CA VAL A 72 -6.55 23.31 -13.17
C VAL A 72 -7.40 23.54 -11.93
N SER A 73 -8.41 22.70 -11.68
CA SER A 73 -9.25 22.85 -10.49
C SER A 73 -8.48 22.65 -9.19
N VAL A 74 -7.60 21.65 -9.11
CA VAL A 74 -6.74 21.46 -7.94
C VAL A 74 -5.78 22.63 -7.75
N HIS A 75 -5.21 23.17 -8.83
CA HIS A 75 -4.36 24.36 -8.78
C HIS A 75 -5.13 25.56 -8.20
N LEU A 76 -6.33 25.84 -8.70
CA LEU A 76 -7.16 26.96 -8.25
C LEU A 76 -7.62 26.82 -6.79
N VAL A 77 -7.98 25.61 -6.36
CA VAL A 77 -8.51 25.38 -5.00
C VAL A 77 -7.40 25.28 -3.95
N ARG A 78 -6.26 24.64 -4.28
CA ARG A 78 -5.21 24.32 -3.31
C ARG A 78 -3.95 25.18 -3.45
N GLY A 79 -3.86 26.04 -4.47
CA GLY A 79 -2.67 26.87 -4.74
C GLY A 79 -1.42 26.08 -5.16
N VAL A 80 -1.53 24.77 -5.41
CA VAL A 80 -0.40 23.91 -5.78
C VAL A 80 -0.01 24.17 -7.22
N ARG A 81 1.30 24.21 -7.54
CA ARG A 81 1.79 24.42 -8.92
C ARG A 81 1.17 23.39 -9.89
N LEU A 82 0.56 23.87 -10.98
CA LEU A 82 -0.14 23.05 -11.97
C LEU A 82 0.72 21.87 -12.49
N TRP A 83 2.00 22.13 -12.74
CA TRP A 83 2.92 21.11 -13.23
C TRP A 83 3.19 19.97 -12.22
N ALA A 84 3.18 20.28 -10.92
CA ALA A 84 3.32 19.27 -9.88
C ALA A 84 2.07 18.35 -9.84
N VAL A 85 0.88 18.93 -10.02
CA VAL A 85 -0.38 18.18 -10.07
C VAL A 85 -0.44 17.27 -11.29
N LEU A 86 -0.06 17.77 -12.47
CA LEU A 86 -0.03 16.98 -13.71
C LEU A 86 0.98 15.83 -13.63
N ARG A 87 2.19 16.09 -13.12
CA ARG A 87 3.21 15.05 -12.94
C ARG A 87 2.75 13.98 -11.94
N GLY A 88 2.13 14.38 -10.83
CA GLY A 88 1.60 13.45 -9.84
C GLY A 88 0.45 12.60 -10.39
N ALA A 89 -0.45 13.20 -11.16
CA ALA A 89 -1.55 12.48 -11.80
C ALA A 89 -1.05 11.39 -12.77
N LEU A 90 -0.05 11.72 -13.59
CA LEU A 90 0.57 10.77 -14.53
C LEU A 90 1.39 9.70 -13.80
N ALA A 91 2.27 10.07 -12.86
CA ALA A 91 3.14 9.11 -12.19
C ALA A 91 2.37 8.07 -11.36
N GLY A 92 1.28 8.45 -10.69
CA GLY A 92 0.53 7.55 -9.82
C GLY A 92 -0.57 6.73 -10.51
N ASN A 93 -1.10 7.20 -11.64
CA ASN A 93 -2.31 6.62 -12.25
C ASN A 93 -2.22 6.37 -13.77
N ALA A 94 -1.06 6.58 -14.41
CA ALA A 94 -0.90 6.41 -15.86
C ALA A 94 -1.43 5.05 -16.35
N LEU A 95 -1.07 3.95 -15.68
CA LEU A 95 -1.51 2.61 -16.08
C LEU A 95 -3.05 2.50 -16.10
N THR A 96 -3.72 2.99 -15.07
CA THR A 96 -5.19 3.00 -14.98
C THR A 96 -5.81 3.89 -16.05
N PHE A 97 -5.21 5.06 -16.31
CA PHE A 97 -5.68 5.99 -17.35
C PHE A 97 -5.61 5.40 -18.76
N PHE A 98 -4.56 4.63 -19.09
CA PHE A 98 -4.46 3.99 -20.40
C PHE A 98 -5.26 2.68 -20.49
N ALA A 99 -5.30 1.88 -19.43
CA ALA A 99 -5.95 0.57 -19.44
C ALA A 99 -7.48 0.67 -19.53
N MET A 100 -8.11 1.62 -18.83
CA MET A 100 -9.57 1.71 -18.74
C MET A 100 -10.26 2.00 -20.09
N PRO A 101 -9.79 2.95 -20.92
CA PRO A 101 -10.37 3.17 -22.25
C PRO A 101 -10.16 1.99 -23.21
N LEU A 102 -8.99 1.34 -23.17
CA LEU A 102 -8.70 0.15 -23.98
C LEU A 102 -9.64 -1.00 -23.61
N LEU A 103 -9.87 -1.21 -22.31
CA LEU A 103 -10.84 -2.18 -21.81
C LEU A 103 -12.26 -1.84 -22.27
N GLY A 104 -12.63 -0.56 -22.29
CA GLY A 104 -13.92 -0.09 -22.82
C GLY A 104 -14.10 -0.43 -24.31
N ILE A 105 -13.08 -0.23 -25.14
CA ILE A 105 -13.09 -0.59 -26.56
C ILE A 105 -13.24 -2.11 -26.73
N LEU A 106 -12.47 -2.88 -25.96
CA LEU A 106 -12.54 -4.34 -25.96
C LEU A 106 -13.95 -4.83 -25.60
N ILE A 107 -14.58 -4.26 -24.57
CA ILE A 107 -15.95 -4.57 -24.18
C ILE A 107 -16.92 -4.30 -25.35
N VAL A 108 -16.80 -3.16 -26.03
CA VAL A 108 -17.67 -2.83 -27.17
C VAL A 108 -17.49 -3.83 -28.31
N GLN A 109 -16.25 -4.22 -28.62
CA GLN A 109 -15.97 -5.23 -29.64
C GLN A 109 -16.55 -6.60 -29.26
N LEU A 110 -16.38 -7.03 -28.01
CA LEU A 110 -16.95 -8.29 -27.51
C LEU A 110 -18.49 -8.27 -27.50
N MET A 111 -19.11 -7.12 -27.24
CA MET A 111 -20.56 -6.94 -27.29
C MET A 111 -21.14 -7.04 -28.71
N GLN A 112 -20.34 -6.69 -29.73
CA GLN A 112 -20.71 -6.86 -31.14
C GLN A 112 -20.42 -8.27 -31.67
N GLY A 113 -19.69 -9.09 -30.90
CA GLY A 113 -19.32 -10.45 -31.24
C GLY A 113 -20.42 -11.51 -30.99
N PRO A 114 -20.07 -12.80 -31.13
CA PRO A 114 -20.99 -13.93 -30.94
C PRO A 114 -21.56 -14.00 -29.51
N ARG A 115 -22.64 -14.76 -29.31
CA ARG A 115 -23.34 -14.89 -28.00
C ARG A 115 -22.38 -15.24 -26.85
N LEU A 116 -21.37 -16.07 -27.12
CA LEU A 116 -20.35 -16.45 -26.14
C LEU A 116 -19.49 -15.25 -25.70
N ALA A 117 -19.06 -14.39 -26.63
CA ALA A 117 -18.29 -13.18 -26.31
C ALA A 117 -19.11 -12.21 -25.44
N ARG A 118 -20.43 -12.13 -25.68
CA ARG A 118 -21.32 -11.32 -24.85
C ARG A 118 -21.48 -11.87 -23.44
N LEU A 119 -21.57 -13.20 -23.31
CA LEU A 119 -21.62 -13.87 -22.02
C LEU A 119 -20.33 -13.64 -21.22
N VAL A 120 -19.15 -13.66 -21.88
CA VAL A 120 -17.86 -13.37 -21.23
C VAL A 120 -17.83 -11.96 -20.62
N VAL A 121 -18.30 -10.94 -21.34
CA VAL A 121 -18.38 -9.56 -20.79
C VAL A 121 -19.29 -9.52 -19.56
N PHE A 122 -20.46 -10.18 -19.61
CA PHE A 122 -21.38 -10.25 -18.47
C PHE A 122 -20.75 -10.96 -17.27
N LEU A 123 -20.10 -12.10 -17.49
CA LEU A 123 -19.42 -12.89 -16.47
C LEU A 123 -18.20 -12.18 -15.85
N LEU A 124 -17.51 -11.32 -16.59
CA LEU A 124 -16.39 -10.53 -16.07
C LEU A 124 -16.85 -9.26 -15.31
N TYR A 125 -18.03 -8.74 -15.64
CA TYR A 125 -18.55 -7.53 -15.00
C TYR A 125 -18.93 -7.76 -13.53
N GLY A 126 -19.54 -8.91 -13.21
CA GLY A 126 -19.90 -9.29 -11.84
C GLY A 126 -18.70 -9.29 -10.86
N PRO A 127 -17.64 -10.08 -11.13
CA PRO A 127 -16.41 -10.09 -10.34
C PRO A 127 -15.75 -8.72 -10.23
N LEU A 128 -15.77 -7.91 -11.29
CA LEU A 128 -15.22 -6.55 -11.24
C LEU A 128 -16.00 -5.63 -10.29
N LEU A 129 -17.33 -5.73 -10.27
CA LEU A 129 -18.17 -5.01 -9.31
C LEU A 129 -17.91 -5.48 -7.88
N ILE A 130 -17.80 -6.79 -7.65
CA ILE A 130 -17.48 -7.38 -6.34
C ILE A 130 -16.08 -6.94 -5.88
N TYR A 131 -15.09 -6.96 -6.77
CA TYR A 131 -13.75 -6.47 -6.48
C TYR A 131 -13.78 -4.98 -6.12
N ARG A 132 -14.51 -4.16 -6.89
CA ARG A 132 -14.65 -2.73 -6.62
C ARG A 132 -15.31 -2.47 -5.26
N THR A 133 -16.40 -3.18 -4.93
CA THR A 133 -17.07 -3.01 -3.63
C THR A 133 -16.20 -3.54 -2.49
N SER A 134 -15.48 -4.63 -2.69
CA SER A 134 -14.50 -5.17 -1.73
C SER A 134 -13.39 -4.16 -1.45
N MET A 135 -12.77 -3.60 -2.49
CA MET A 135 -11.74 -2.58 -2.37
C MET A 135 -12.26 -1.30 -1.69
N GLN A 136 -13.50 -0.90 -1.97
CA GLN A 136 -14.14 0.22 -1.26
C GLN A 136 -14.37 -0.08 0.22
N LYS A 137 -14.79 -1.30 0.55
CA LYS A 137 -14.96 -1.75 1.94
C LYS A 137 -13.62 -1.77 2.67
N GLN A 138 -12.57 -2.28 2.03
CA GLN A 138 -11.22 -2.32 2.59
C GLN A 138 -10.68 -0.92 2.87
N ARG A 139 -10.77 0.00 1.90
CA ARG A 139 -10.38 1.42 2.11
C ARG A 139 -11.15 2.10 3.25
N ARG A 140 -12.43 1.77 3.42
CA ARG A 140 -13.23 2.27 4.55
C ARG A 140 -12.74 1.71 5.88
N LEU A 141 -12.38 0.43 5.94
CA LEU A 141 -11.79 -0.17 7.14
C LEU A 141 -10.46 0.50 7.46
N ASP A 142 -9.59 0.72 6.48
CA ASP A 142 -8.29 1.40 6.68
C ASP A 142 -8.47 2.82 7.21
N THR A 143 -9.45 3.55 6.64
CA THR A 143 -9.77 4.92 7.10
C THR A 143 -10.35 4.90 8.52
N TRP A 144 -11.24 3.96 8.81
CA TRP A 144 -11.84 3.81 10.13
C TRP A 144 -10.80 3.43 11.20
N LEU A 145 -9.85 2.55 10.88
CA LEU A 145 -8.74 2.21 11.76
C LEU A 145 -7.86 3.43 12.05
N ARG A 146 -7.50 4.20 11.01
CA ARG A 146 -6.76 5.45 11.16
C ARG A 146 -7.49 6.45 12.06
N ASP A 147 -8.78 6.67 11.81
CA ASP A 147 -9.60 7.60 12.59
C ASP A 147 -9.76 7.12 14.04
N SER A 148 -9.80 5.81 14.28
CA SER A 148 -9.82 5.21 15.62
C SER A 148 -8.53 5.50 16.38
N TYR A 149 -7.35 5.32 15.78
CA TYR A 149 -6.07 5.69 16.44
C TYR A 149 -5.98 7.18 16.75
N ILE A 150 -6.43 8.04 15.83
CA ILE A 150 -6.47 9.49 16.06
C ILE A 150 -7.47 9.83 17.18
N MET A 151 -8.60 9.13 17.27
CA MET A 151 -9.56 9.33 18.35
C MET A 151 -8.95 8.94 19.70
N GLN A 152 -8.29 7.80 19.78
CA GLN A 152 -7.62 7.31 21.00
C GLN A 152 -6.55 8.30 21.48
N SER A 153 -5.67 8.76 20.58
CA SER A 153 -4.66 9.75 20.95
C SER A 153 -5.25 11.08 21.38
N ARG A 154 -6.35 11.53 20.74
CA ARG A 154 -7.06 12.76 21.16
C ARG A 154 -7.64 12.67 22.57
N VAL A 155 -8.07 11.48 23.01
CA VAL A 155 -8.55 11.29 24.39
C VAL A 155 -7.41 11.55 25.37
N VAL A 156 -6.21 11.03 25.07
CA VAL A 156 -5.01 11.22 25.89
C VAL A 156 -4.53 12.67 25.82
N ASP A 157 -4.37 13.25 24.63
CA ASP A 157 -3.97 14.65 24.41
C ASP A 157 -4.85 15.62 25.22
N LYS A 158 -6.16 15.37 25.24
CA LYS A 158 -7.14 16.20 25.96
C LYS A 158 -6.99 16.10 27.47
N ARG A 159 -6.57 14.94 27.99
CA ARG A 159 -6.31 14.72 29.42
C ARG A 159 -4.97 15.32 29.85
N ASP A 160 -3.92 15.20 29.04
CA ASP A 160 -2.56 15.70 29.35
C ASP A 160 -2.37 17.21 29.12
N GLY A 161 -3.41 17.93 28.65
CA GLY A 161 -3.31 19.37 28.40
C GLY A 161 -2.38 19.72 27.24
N GLN A 162 -2.07 18.75 26.37
CA GLN A 162 -1.31 18.98 25.14
C GLN A 162 -2.10 19.84 24.15
N THR A 163 -1.39 20.44 23.18
CA THR A 163 -2.09 21.14 22.09
C THR A 163 -2.95 20.17 21.29
N PHE A 164 -4.18 20.60 20.98
CA PHE A 164 -5.07 19.80 20.17
C PHE A 164 -4.41 19.35 18.85
N GLY A 165 -4.38 18.04 18.62
CA GLY A 165 -3.83 17.44 17.40
C GLY A 165 -2.30 17.26 17.39
N HIS A 166 -1.62 17.41 18.53
CA HIS A 166 -0.18 17.12 18.68
C HIS A 166 0.19 15.74 18.16
N SER A 167 -0.43 14.69 18.72
CA SER A 167 -0.17 13.31 18.33
C SER A 167 -0.39 13.07 16.83
N GLN A 168 -1.40 13.72 16.24
CA GLN A 168 -1.64 13.63 14.79
C GLN A 168 -0.52 14.29 13.97
N ARG A 169 -0.06 15.49 14.35
CA ARG A 169 1.03 16.19 13.65
C ARG A 169 2.35 15.43 13.75
N VAL A 170 2.66 14.88 14.93
CA VAL A 170 3.84 14.03 15.13
C VAL A 170 3.79 12.83 14.20
N GLY A 171 2.67 12.10 14.15
CA GLY A 171 2.51 10.96 13.24
C GLY A 171 2.70 11.34 11.76
N GLU A 172 2.09 12.43 11.30
CA GLU A 172 2.23 12.91 9.91
C GLU A 172 3.67 13.32 9.57
N LEU A 173 4.37 13.93 10.52
CA LEU A 173 5.78 14.28 10.38
C LEU A 173 6.66 13.03 10.33
N CYS A 174 6.40 12.05 11.20
CA CYS A 174 7.10 10.76 11.23
C CYS A 174 6.97 10.01 9.91
N GLU A 175 5.77 9.97 9.33
CA GLU A 175 5.53 9.36 8.01
C GLU A 175 6.39 10.04 6.92
N THR A 176 6.43 11.38 6.94
CA THR A 176 7.18 12.16 5.96
C THR A 176 8.68 11.89 6.06
N VAL A 177 9.20 11.83 7.29
CA VAL A 177 10.61 11.48 7.56
C VAL A 177 10.92 10.05 7.10
N ALA A 178 10.10 9.07 7.46
CA ALA A 178 10.28 7.67 7.05
C ALA A 178 10.34 7.51 5.52
N ARG A 179 9.41 8.17 4.80
CA ARG A 179 9.41 8.20 3.33
C ARG A 179 10.67 8.83 2.76
N MET A 180 11.16 9.92 3.37
CA MET A 180 12.39 10.58 2.92
C MET A 180 13.64 9.72 3.14
N LEU A 181 13.63 8.86 4.14
CA LEU A 181 14.68 7.87 4.40
C LEU A 181 14.60 6.65 3.46
N GLY A 182 13.58 6.56 2.61
CA GLY A 182 13.44 5.50 1.60
C GLY A 182 12.74 4.23 2.07
N MET A 183 12.04 4.30 3.21
CA MET A 183 11.32 3.14 3.77
C MET A 183 10.09 2.76 2.94
N ALA A 184 9.72 1.48 3.01
CA ALA A 184 8.50 0.96 2.37
C ALA A 184 7.21 1.58 2.96
N ASP A 185 6.13 1.59 2.17
CA ASP A 185 4.86 2.25 2.52
C ASP A 185 4.20 1.69 3.79
N ASP A 186 4.30 0.38 3.99
CA ASP A 186 3.82 -0.33 5.18
C ASP A 186 4.60 0.09 6.43
N VAL A 187 5.93 0.12 6.35
CA VAL A 187 6.81 0.60 7.44
C VAL A 187 6.53 2.07 7.75
N CYS A 188 6.37 2.92 6.73
CA CYS A 188 6.01 4.33 6.92
C CYS A 188 4.68 4.47 7.67
N ASN A 189 3.68 3.63 7.34
CA ASN A 189 2.40 3.64 8.03
C ASN A 189 2.51 3.15 9.48
N THR A 190 3.31 2.11 9.75
CA THR A 190 3.59 1.65 11.12
C THR A 190 4.23 2.75 11.97
N ILE A 191 5.22 3.45 11.43
CA ILE A 191 5.89 4.57 12.09
C ILE A 191 4.93 5.74 12.33
N ARG A 192 4.08 6.05 11.35
CA ARG A 192 3.01 7.05 11.49
C ARG A 192 2.07 6.71 12.66
N VAL A 193 1.63 5.46 12.77
CA VAL A 193 0.76 5.00 13.86
C VAL A 193 1.50 5.05 15.19
N GLY A 194 2.77 4.65 15.22
CA GLY A 194 3.64 4.78 16.40
C GLY A 194 3.75 6.23 16.88
N GLY A 195 3.91 7.19 15.97
CA GLY A 195 3.90 8.62 16.31
C GLY A 195 2.55 9.13 16.81
N ILE A 196 1.42 8.59 16.31
CA ILE A 196 0.08 8.94 16.80
C ILE A 196 -0.16 8.41 18.22
N LEU A 197 0.40 7.25 18.55
CA LEU A 197 0.10 6.52 19.79
C LEU A 197 1.26 6.56 20.82
N HIS A 198 2.33 7.32 20.56
CA HIS A 198 3.53 7.35 21.41
C HIS A 198 3.21 7.65 22.88
N ASP A 199 2.24 8.53 23.10
CA ASP A 199 1.81 8.97 24.42
C ASP A 199 0.66 8.15 25.02
N LEU A 200 0.18 7.08 24.37
CA LEU A 200 -1.02 6.32 24.79
C LEU A 200 -0.95 5.88 26.26
N GLY A 201 0.22 5.48 26.74
CA GLY A 201 0.40 5.00 28.10
C GLY A 201 0.29 6.09 29.18
N LYS A 202 0.21 7.38 28.83
CA LYS A 202 -0.12 8.44 29.79
C LYS A 202 -1.49 8.21 30.46
N ILE A 203 -2.33 7.36 29.88
CA ILE A 203 -3.57 6.89 30.53
C ILE A 203 -3.33 6.28 31.91
N ALA A 204 -2.18 5.64 32.15
CA ALA A 204 -1.82 5.02 33.42
C ALA A 204 -1.22 6.00 34.45
N VAL A 205 -0.90 7.24 34.05
CA VAL A 205 -0.30 8.24 34.95
C VAL A 205 -1.39 8.92 35.79
N PRO A 206 -1.24 9.05 37.12
CA PRO A 206 -2.20 9.75 37.98
C PRO A 206 -2.35 11.24 37.62
N ASP A 207 -3.58 11.77 37.71
CA ASP A 207 -3.85 13.19 37.41
C ASP A 207 -3.05 14.16 38.28
N SER A 208 -2.80 13.81 39.54
CA SER A 208 -2.00 14.63 40.47
C SER A 208 -0.56 14.84 40.00
N ILE A 209 -0.04 13.93 39.16
CA ILE A 209 1.29 14.00 38.57
C ILE A 209 1.20 14.60 37.16
N LEU A 210 0.30 14.09 36.33
CA LEU A 210 0.14 14.50 34.93
C LEU A 210 -0.23 15.99 34.79
N LEU A 211 -1.13 16.48 35.64
CA LEU A 211 -1.65 17.85 35.60
C LEU A 211 -0.92 18.80 36.57
N LYS A 212 0.19 18.36 37.18
CA LYS A 212 0.89 19.14 38.21
C LYS A 212 1.40 20.47 37.63
N PRO A 213 0.99 21.63 38.17
CA PRO A 213 1.50 22.93 37.71
C PRO A 213 2.89 23.17 38.30
N GLY A 214 3.93 22.70 37.62
CA GLY A 214 5.33 22.93 38.05
C GLY A 214 6.27 21.79 37.69
N LYS A 215 7.47 21.82 38.30
CA LYS A 215 8.44 20.73 38.14
C LYS A 215 8.01 19.50 38.94
N LEU A 216 8.25 18.34 38.36
CA LEU A 216 8.06 17.04 39.00
C LEU A 216 9.18 16.79 40.01
N THR A 217 8.88 16.08 41.09
CA THR A 217 9.92 15.49 41.95
C THR A 217 10.59 14.32 41.22
N PRO A 218 11.79 13.87 41.64
CA PRO A 218 12.43 12.71 41.06
C PRO A 218 11.52 11.46 41.05
N GLU A 219 10.77 11.24 42.13
CA GLU A 219 9.87 10.09 42.27
C GLU A 219 8.67 10.19 41.32
N GLU A 220 8.10 11.39 41.17
CA GLU A 220 7.03 11.65 40.20
C GLU A 220 7.52 11.47 38.75
N TYR A 221 8.77 11.83 38.49
CA TYR A 221 9.39 11.64 37.17
C TYR A 221 9.58 10.15 36.84
N GLU A 222 9.96 9.31 37.81
CA GLU A 222 10.02 7.86 37.63
C GLU A 222 8.67 7.26 37.21
N ILE A 223 7.56 7.80 37.73
CA ILE A 223 6.21 7.37 37.36
C ILE A 223 5.89 7.78 35.92
N ILE A 224 6.18 9.02 35.52
CA ILE A 224 5.95 9.47 34.14
C ILE A 224 6.79 8.68 33.13
N LYS A 225 8.02 8.29 33.48
CA LYS A 225 8.88 7.48 32.61
C LYS A 225 8.32 6.09 32.30
N GLN A 226 7.28 5.62 33.01
CA GLN A 226 6.64 4.34 32.71
C GLN A 226 5.64 4.41 31.55
N HIS A 227 5.19 5.61 31.12
CA HIS A 227 4.17 5.69 30.06
C HIS A 227 4.56 5.02 28.73
N PRO A 228 5.83 4.96 28.27
CA PRO A 228 6.17 4.22 27.06
C PRO A 228 5.97 2.70 27.26
N VAL A 229 6.28 2.20 28.47
CA VAL A 229 6.10 0.80 28.84
C VAL A 229 4.62 0.44 28.89
N GLU A 230 3.81 1.26 29.58
CA GLU A 230 2.36 1.09 29.68
C GLU A 230 1.69 1.15 28.30
N GLY A 231 2.07 2.12 27.47
CA GLY A 231 1.56 2.25 26.10
C GLY A 231 1.90 1.03 25.24
N ALA A 232 3.12 0.51 25.36
CA ALA A 232 3.55 -0.69 24.66
C ALA A 232 2.81 -1.94 25.16
N GLN A 233 2.53 -2.06 26.46
CA GLN A 233 1.76 -3.17 27.02
C GLN A 233 0.32 -3.20 26.50
N ILE A 234 -0.35 -2.04 26.49
CA ILE A 234 -1.72 -1.90 25.92
C ILE A 234 -1.73 -2.35 24.46
N LEU A 235 -0.74 -1.92 23.67
CA LEU A 235 -0.66 -2.29 22.26
C LEU A 235 -0.31 -3.78 22.06
N ALA A 236 0.53 -4.34 22.92
CA ALA A 236 0.96 -5.74 22.83
C ALA A 236 -0.16 -6.77 23.08
N GLU A 237 -1.31 -6.35 23.64
CA GLU A 237 -2.51 -7.20 23.73
C GLU A 237 -3.04 -7.63 22.35
N HIS A 238 -2.65 -6.90 21.30
CA HIS A 238 -3.00 -7.22 19.92
C HIS A 238 -1.75 -7.56 19.10
N PRO A 239 -1.58 -8.82 18.65
CA PRO A 239 -0.38 -9.26 17.93
C PRO A 239 -0.02 -8.44 16.69
N GLU A 240 -1.03 -7.90 16.01
CA GLU A 240 -0.86 -7.04 14.83
C GLU A 240 -0.25 -5.66 15.15
N GLN A 241 -0.21 -5.25 16.41
CA GLN A 241 0.35 -3.97 16.86
C GLN A 241 1.77 -4.09 17.42
N LYS A 242 2.40 -5.27 17.32
CA LYS A 242 3.73 -5.51 17.90
C LYS A 242 4.78 -4.49 17.48
N ASP A 243 4.84 -4.15 16.20
CA ASP A 243 5.83 -3.19 15.69
C ASP A 243 5.54 -1.76 16.16
N VAL A 244 4.27 -1.40 16.27
CA VAL A 244 3.85 -0.11 16.87
C VAL A 244 4.21 -0.08 18.35
N ALA A 245 3.97 -1.17 19.08
CA ALA A 245 4.29 -1.30 20.50
C ALA A 245 5.80 -1.12 20.75
N LEU A 246 6.66 -1.70 19.89
CA LEU A 246 8.11 -1.47 19.95
C LEU A 246 8.45 0.00 19.73
N ILE A 247 7.81 0.65 18.76
CA ILE A 247 8.04 2.08 18.50
C ILE A 247 7.68 2.91 19.74
N VAL A 248 6.48 2.69 20.29
CA VAL A 248 5.96 3.38 21.47
C VAL A 248 6.83 3.11 22.69
N ARG A 249 7.31 1.88 22.93
CA ARG A 249 8.15 1.57 24.09
C ARG A 249 9.42 2.41 24.14
N HIS A 250 10.06 2.58 22.99
CA HIS A 250 11.43 3.12 22.92
C HIS A 250 11.49 4.57 22.41
N HIS A 251 10.35 5.26 22.28
CA HIS A 251 10.35 6.62 21.69
C HIS A 251 11.05 7.68 22.56
N HIS A 252 11.37 7.38 23.82
CA HIS A 252 12.20 8.21 24.70
C HIS A 252 13.64 7.69 24.88
N GLU A 253 14.02 6.64 24.14
CA GLU A 253 15.43 6.24 24.06
C GLU A 253 16.23 7.31 23.34
N ARG A 254 17.47 7.51 23.80
CA ARG A 254 18.38 8.52 23.26
C ARG A 254 19.51 7.85 22.53
N TRP A 255 20.00 8.50 21.47
CA TRP A 255 21.09 7.97 20.65
C TRP A 255 22.34 7.57 21.47
N ASP A 256 22.63 8.29 22.55
CA ASP A 256 23.74 8.06 23.48
C ASP A 256 23.50 7.01 24.58
N GLY A 257 22.29 6.43 24.68
CA GLY A 257 21.94 5.46 25.72
C GLY A 257 21.48 6.04 27.04
N ALA A 258 21.47 7.37 27.21
CA ALA A 258 20.99 7.99 28.45
C ALA A 258 19.46 8.11 28.52
N GLY A 259 18.75 7.44 27.60
CA GLY A 259 17.29 7.43 27.50
C GLY A 259 16.63 6.38 28.39
N TYR A 260 15.35 6.16 28.17
CA TYR A 260 14.54 5.18 28.90
C TYR A 260 13.50 4.56 27.96
N PRO A 261 12.94 3.38 28.27
CA PRO A 261 13.08 2.61 29.52
C PRO A 261 14.28 1.65 29.58
N ASP A 262 14.87 1.26 28.45
CA ASP A 262 15.81 0.14 28.35
C ASP A 262 17.27 0.59 28.11
N GLY A 263 17.51 1.89 27.84
CA GLY A 263 18.85 2.46 27.71
C GLY A 263 19.57 2.03 26.41
N LEU A 264 18.80 1.87 25.33
CA LEU A 264 19.31 1.41 24.04
C LEU A 264 20.19 2.48 23.38
N ILE A 265 21.24 2.05 22.68
CA ILE A 265 22.25 2.93 22.09
C ILE A 265 22.23 2.84 20.57
N GLY A 266 22.24 4.00 19.90
CA GLY A 266 22.38 4.11 18.45
C GLY A 266 21.35 3.27 17.68
N GLU A 267 21.84 2.37 16.84
CA GLU A 267 21.00 1.53 15.96
C GLU A 267 20.26 0.41 16.69
N ALA A 268 20.59 0.12 17.95
CA ALA A 268 19.79 -0.80 18.77
C ALA A 268 18.38 -0.25 19.03
N ILE A 269 18.20 1.08 18.96
CA ILE A 269 16.90 1.74 19.07
C ILE A 269 16.12 1.48 17.76
N PRO A 270 14.87 0.97 17.83
CA PRO A 270 14.04 0.81 16.64
C PRO A 270 13.97 2.10 15.82
N VAL A 271 14.13 2.00 14.50
CA VAL A 271 14.20 3.19 13.63
C VAL A 271 12.96 4.06 13.74
N GLY A 272 11.78 3.45 13.92
CA GLY A 272 10.54 4.18 14.17
C GLY A 272 10.60 5.00 15.46
N SER A 273 11.17 4.47 16.55
CA SER A 273 11.35 5.21 17.80
C SER A 273 12.31 6.38 17.66
N ARG A 274 13.41 6.20 16.92
CA ARG A 274 14.35 7.30 16.60
C ARG A 274 13.67 8.45 15.85
N ILE A 275 12.79 8.10 14.91
CA ILE A 275 11.99 9.06 14.15
C ILE A 275 10.97 9.77 15.05
N VAL A 276 10.21 9.01 15.85
CA VAL A 276 9.20 9.57 16.77
C VAL A 276 9.84 10.52 17.78
N ASN A 277 10.97 10.14 18.37
CA ASN A 277 11.70 10.98 19.33
C ASN A 277 12.02 12.37 18.74
N ALA A 278 12.63 12.41 17.56
CA ALA A 278 12.99 13.66 16.90
C ALA A 278 11.75 14.47 16.44
N CYS A 279 10.71 13.80 15.95
CA CYS A 279 9.50 14.46 15.47
C CYS A 279 8.65 15.04 16.61
N ASP A 280 8.54 14.31 17.73
CA ASP A 280 7.88 14.79 18.95
C ASP A 280 8.61 16.01 19.52
N ALA A 281 9.94 15.94 19.65
CA ALA A 281 10.74 17.08 20.09
C ALA A 281 10.53 18.31 19.19
N PHE A 282 10.51 18.12 17.86
CA PHE A 282 10.24 19.21 16.92
C PHE A 282 8.86 19.84 17.08
N ASP A 283 7.79 19.04 17.18
CA ASP A 283 6.43 19.58 17.40
C ASP A 283 6.35 20.27 18.77
N THR A 284 6.95 19.68 19.81
CA THR A 284 7.02 20.24 21.16
C THR A 284 7.69 21.63 21.19
N ILE A 285 8.76 21.83 20.42
CA ILE A 285 9.49 23.10 20.38
C ILE A 285 8.74 24.16 19.55
N THR A 286 8.02 23.75 18.51
CA THR A 286 7.37 24.65 17.54
C THR A 286 5.90 24.95 17.84
N GLN A 287 5.35 24.44 18.94
CA GLN A 287 3.96 24.65 19.33
C GLN A 287 3.86 25.30 20.72
N ALA A 288 2.86 26.18 20.91
CA ALA A 288 2.60 26.83 22.19
C ALA A 288 2.03 25.81 23.19
N ARG A 289 2.59 25.70 24.40
CA ARG A 289 2.06 24.82 25.46
C ARG A 289 1.63 25.64 26.68
N VAL A 290 0.75 25.08 27.51
CA VAL A 290 0.21 25.73 28.73
C VAL A 290 1.33 26.29 29.63
N PHE A 291 2.47 25.60 29.73
CA PHE A 291 3.61 25.98 30.56
C PHE A 291 4.78 26.61 29.77
N ARG A 292 4.67 26.76 28.45
CA ARG A 292 5.70 27.39 27.58
C ARG A 292 5.01 28.26 26.51
N PRO A 293 4.77 29.56 26.80
CA PRO A 293 4.06 30.45 25.88
C PRO A 293 4.92 30.92 24.69
N THR A 294 6.24 30.83 24.78
CA THR A 294 7.15 31.27 23.70
C THR A 294 7.38 30.14 22.71
N VAL A 295 6.81 30.28 21.51
CA VAL A 295 6.97 29.34 20.40
C VAL A 295 8.26 29.67 19.64
N LYS A 296 9.14 28.68 19.46
CA LYS A 296 10.30 28.83 18.57
C LYS A 296 9.87 28.64 17.13
N THR A 297 10.50 29.36 16.22
CA THR A 297 10.31 29.15 14.78
C THR A 297 10.80 27.75 14.36
N PRO A 298 10.28 27.15 13.27
CA PRO A 298 10.79 25.90 12.73
C PRO A 298 12.31 25.89 12.51
N GLU A 299 12.88 27.04 12.13
CA GLU A 299 14.32 27.20 11.94
C GLU A 299 15.11 27.15 13.26
N GLU A 300 14.62 27.79 14.31
CA GLU A 300 15.26 27.73 15.63
C GLU A 300 15.15 26.32 16.23
N ALA A 301 14.00 25.67 16.04
CA ALA A 301 13.77 24.31 16.50
C ALA A 301 14.74 23.33 15.85
N ILE A 302 14.87 23.37 14.53
CA ILE A 302 15.77 22.45 13.83
C ILE A 302 17.24 22.73 14.13
N ARG A 303 17.62 24.01 14.35
CA ARG A 303 18.98 24.37 14.81
C ARG A 303 19.30 23.77 16.18
N GLU A 304 18.35 23.80 17.11
CA GLU A 304 18.50 23.18 18.44
C GLU A 304 18.61 21.66 18.34
N LEU A 305 17.75 21.01 17.55
CA LEU A 305 17.82 19.56 17.34
C LEU A 305 19.15 19.14 16.67
N ARG A 306 19.68 19.94 15.74
CA ARG A 306 20.97 19.70 15.09
C ARG A 306 22.13 19.71 16.10
N GLN A 307 22.10 20.57 17.11
CA GLN A 307 23.13 20.61 18.16
C GLN A 307 23.13 19.35 19.03
N LEU A 308 21.99 18.65 19.09
CA LEU A 308 21.79 17.42 19.87
C LEU A 308 21.85 16.14 19.01
N ALA A 309 22.12 16.27 17.71
CA ALA A 309 22.31 15.12 16.82
C ALA A 309 23.55 14.31 17.24
N GLY A 310 23.43 13.00 17.29
CA GLY A 310 24.49 12.08 17.75
C GLY A 310 24.61 11.95 19.26
N THR A 311 23.76 12.63 20.03
CA THR A 311 23.63 12.44 21.49
C THR A 311 22.19 12.11 21.87
N TRP A 312 21.26 13.03 21.64
CA TRP A 312 19.83 12.76 21.86
C TRP A 312 19.20 12.07 20.65
N TYR A 313 19.48 12.58 19.45
CA TYR A 313 18.76 12.19 18.23
C TYR A 313 19.68 11.51 17.21
N ASP A 314 19.10 10.62 16.41
CA ASP A 314 19.77 10.02 15.26
C ASP A 314 20.15 11.11 14.23
N PRO A 315 21.44 11.27 13.86
CA PRO A 315 21.87 12.26 12.87
C PRO A 315 21.19 12.11 11.49
N ALA A 316 20.87 10.89 11.05
CA ALA A 316 20.21 10.66 9.77
C ALA A 316 18.76 11.16 9.80
N VAL A 317 18.07 10.96 10.92
CA VAL A 317 16.71 11.47 11.14
C VAL A 317 16.69 12.99 11.16
N ILE A 318 17.62 13.63 11.87
CA ILE A 318 17.74 15.09 11.89
C ILE A 318 18.04 15.64 10.49
N GLY A 319 18.92 15.00 9.73
CA GLY A 319 19.22 15.41 8.36
C GLY A 319 18.02 15.29 7.40
N ALA A 320 17.13 14.32 7.61
CA ALA A 320 15.87 14.23 6.88
C ALA A 320 14.89 15.34 7.31
N LEU A 321 14.78 15.58 8.62
CA LEU A 321 13.91 16.61 9.17
C LEU A 321 14.34 18.02 8.70
N GLU A 322 15.64 18.30 8.63
CA GLU A 322 16.19 19.55 8.06
C GLU A 322 15.72 19.80 6.63
N LYS A 323 15.73 18.76 5.77
CA LYS A 323 15.25 18.89 4.38
C LYS A 323 13.76 19.17 4.34
N ILE A 324 12.96 18.46 5.13
CA ILE A 324 11.51 18.68 5.22
C ILE A 324 11.22 20.10 5.68
N VAL A 325 11.95 20.59 6.69
CA VAL A 325 11.79 21.95 7.20
C VAL A 325 12.17 22.99 6.14
N GLY A 326 13.29 22.79 5.45
CA GLY A 326 13.73 23.65 4.35
C GLY A 326 12.73 23.72 3.20
N GLU A 327 12.18 22.58 2.78
CA GLU A 327 11.18 22.51 1.70
C GLU A 327 9.83 23.12 2.07
N ARG A 328 9.35 22.88 3.30
CA ARG A 328 8.01 23.28 3.72
C ARG A 328 7.92 24.73 4.19
N TRP A 329 8.99 25.29 4.76
CA TRP A 329 9.01 26.67 5.29
C TRP A 329 10.00 27.60 4.58
N GLY A 330 10.68 27.16 3.52
CA GLY A 330 11.56 28.01 2.71
C GLY A 330 12.83 28.45 3.44
N VAL A 331 13.26 27.69 4.44
CA VAL A 331 14.42 28.01 5.28
C VAL A 331 15.70 27.54 4.58
N ALA A 332 16.67 28.43 4.42
CA ALA A 332 17.98 28.10 3.86
C ALA A 332 18.86 27.37 4.90
N ILE A 333 18.59 26.07 5.10
CA ILE A 333 19.41 25.22 5.96
C ILE A 333 20.59 24.68 5.15
N GLN A 334 21.83 24.94 5.58
CA GLN A 334 23.01 24.34 4.95
C GLN A 334 22.91 22.81 5.03
N PRO A 335 22.88 22.10 3.90
CA PRO A 335 22.64 20.67 3.90
C PRO A 335 23.82 19.94 4.57
N PRO A 336 23.58 19.02 5.53
CA PRO A 336 24.60 18.07 5.90
C PRO A 336 24.93 17.18 4.69
N SER A 337 26.17 16.72 4.62
CA SER A 337 26.62 15.77 3.59
C SER A 337 25.64 14.60 3.54
N LYS A 338 25.07 14.33 2.35
CA LYS A 338 24.16 13.19 2.11
C LYS A 338 24.66 11.95 2.87
N PRO A 339 23.87 11.37 3.79
CA PRO A 339 24.01 9.94 4.05
C PRO A 339 23.75 9.28 2.70
N ALA A 340 24.66 8.39 2.28
CA ALA A 340 24.46 7.63 1.06
C ALA A 340 23.19 6.79 1.25
N THR A 341 22.08 7.21 0.65
CA THR A 341 20.97 6.30 0.38
C THR A 341 21.57 5.24 -0.53
N GLN A 342 21.90 4.08 0.03
CA GLN A 342 22.29 2.95 -0.81
C GLN A 342 21.03 2.54 -1.55
N THR A 343 20.89 3.03 -2.79
CA THR A 343 19.91 2.49 -3.72
C THR A 343 20.33 1.07 -4.02
N VAL A 344 19.69 0.12 -3.35
CA VAL A 344 19.92 -1.30 -3.58
C VAL A 344 19.56 -1.59 -5.04
N THR A 345 20.58 -1.90 -5.83
CA THR A 345 20.40 -2.21 -7.24
C THR A 345 19.93 -3.66 -7.39
N TYR A 346 19.16 -3.95 -8.43
CA TYR A 346 18.74 -5.32 -8.77
C TYR A 346 19.91 -6.32 -8.81
N ARG A 347 21.10 -5.86 -9.21
CA ARG A 347 22.33 -6.67 -9.23
C ARG A 347 22.76 -7.11 -7.83
N GLN A 348 22.58 -6.26 -6.82
CA GLN A 348 22.88 -6.56 -5.43
C GLN A 348 21.86 -7.54 -4.84
N VAL A 349 20.56 -7.36 -5.12
CA VAL A 349 19.52 -8.31 -4.69
C VAL A 349 19.73 -9.71 -5.30
N LEU A 350 20.10 -9.77 -6.58
CA LEU A 350 20.41 -11.03 -7.28
C LEU A 350 21.73 -11.69 -6.83
N SER A 351 22.58 -10.99 -6.06
CA SER A 351 23.80 -11.59 -5.50
C SER A 351 23.51 -12.46 -4.27
N ILE A 352 22.40 -12.19 -3.58
CA ILE A 352 21.94 -12.92 -2.39
C ILE A 352 21.60 -14.35 -2.80
N LYS A 353 22.40 -15.33 -2.36
CA LYS A 353 22.29 -16.74 -2.78
C LYS A 353 20.89 -17.33 -2.54
N PRO A 354 20.26 -17.18 -1.35
CA PRO A 354 18.90 -17.69 -1.12
C PRO A 354 17.85 -17.08 -2.08
N PHE A 355 17.88 -15.76 -2.27
CA PHE A 355 16.99 -15.06 -3.19
C PHE A 355 17.21 -15.51 -4.64
N ARG A 356 18.47 -15.57 -5.09
CA ARG A 356 18.83 -16.02 -6.45
C ARG A 356 18.35 -17.44 -6.73
N THR A 357 18.54 -18.36 -5.78
CA THR A 357 18.08 -19.75 -5.92
C THR A 357 16.56 -19.83 -6.01
N LEU A 358 15.83 -19.07 -5.18
CA LEU A 358 14.37 -18.97 -5.28
C LEU A 358 13.94 -18.37 -6.62
N TRP A 359 14.59 -17.29 -7.07
CA TRP A 359 14.26 -16.59 -8.30
C TRP A 359 14.51 -17.46 -9.55
N ILE A 360 15.64 -18.16 -9.62
CA ILE A 360 15.93 -19.15 -10.68
C ILE A 360 14.91 -20.29 -10.63
N GLY A 361 14.62 -20.84 -9.44
CA GLY A 361 13.58 -21.86 -9.28
C GLY A 361 12.20 -21.38 -9.71
N GLN A 362 11.89 -20.09 -9.50
CA GLN A 362 10.63 -19.47 -9.92
C GLN A 362 10.56 -19.33 -11.45
N ALA A 363 11.65 -18.89 -12.09
CA ALA A 363 11.74 -18.81 -13.54
C ALA A 363 11.56 -20.19 -14.20
N ILE A 364 12.24 -21.21 -13.68
CA ILE A 364 12.12 -22.60 -14.15
C ILE A 364 10.69 -23.13 -13.93
N SER A 365 10.10 -22.89 -12.76
CA SER A 365 8.73 -23.31 -12.45
C SER A 365 7.70 -22.63 -13.35
N TYR A 366 7.78 -21.31 -13.55
CA TYR A 366 6.85 -20.58 -14.43
C TYR A 366 6.94 -21.06 -15.86
N PHE A 367 8.17 -21.24 -16.36
CA PHE A 367 8.40 -21.77 -17.69
C PHE A 367 7.84 -23.20 -17.82
N GLY A 368 8.06 -24.04 -16.81
CA GLY A 368 7.49 -25.39 -16.72
C GLY A 368 5.96 -25.41 -16.70
N ASP A 369 5.31 -24.51 -15.95
CA ASP A 369 3.85 -24.42 -15.88
C ASP A 369 3.23 -23.97 -17.21
N MET A 370 3.89 -23.04 -17.93
CA MET A 370 3.49 -22.63 -19.27
C MET A 370 3.65 -23.78 -20.27
N MET A 371 4.80 -24.47 -20.25
CA MET A 371 5.05 -25.64 -21.10
C MET A 371 4.06 -26.78 -20.80
N ASN A 372 3.69 -27.00 -19.55
CA ASN A 372 2.70 -28.02 -19.17
C ASN A 372 1.30 -27.64 -19.67
N THR A 373 0.94 -26.35 -19.69
CA THR A 373 -0.36 -25.90 -20.24
C THR A 373 -0.43 -26.12 -21.74
N THR A 374 0.59 -25.69 -22.46
CA THR A 374 0.68 -25.85 -23.91
C THR A 374 0.82 -27.33 -24.30
N GLY A 375 1.66 -28.07 -23.58
CA GLY A 375 1.85 -29.51 -23.76
C GLY A 375 0.58 -30.31 -23.50
N LEU A 376 -0.16 -30.00 -22.42
CA LEU A 376 -1.46 -30.60 -22.14
C LEU A 376 -2.46 -30.34 -23.28
N ALA A 377 -2.53 -29.09 -23.76
CA ALA A 377 -3.45 -28.74 -24.84
C ALA A 377 -3.12 -29.46 -26.15
N ILE A 378 -1.84 -29.49 -26.54
CA ILE A 378 -1.37 -30.21 -27.73
C ILE A 378 -1.65 -31.70 -27.58
N MET A 379 -1.28 -32.31 -26.45
CA MET A 379 -1.44 -33.74 -26.23
C MET A 379 -2.90 -34.16 -26.19
N LEU A 380 -3.78 -33.43 -25.50
CA LEU A 380 -5.22 -33.70 -25.53
C LEU A 380 -5.75 -33.60 -26.97
N TYR A 381 -5.34 -32.59 -27.74
CA TYR A 381 -5.76 -32.46 -29.12
C TYR A 381 -5.28 -33.62 -30.00
N LEU A 382 -4.02 -34.04 -29.87
CA LEU A 382 -3.45 -35.16 -30.63
C LEU A 382 -4.13 -36.50 -30.28
N VAL A 383 -4.48 -36.71 -29.02
CA VAL A 383 -5.13 -37.95 -28.57
C VAL A 383 -6.60 -37.97 -28.96
N THR A 384 -7.33 -36.86 -28.81
CA THR A 384 -8.80 -36.86 -28.95
C THR A 384 -9.30 -36.25 -30.26
N HIS A 385 -8.44 -35.56 -31.02
CA HIS A 385 -8.80 -34.79 -32.23
C HIS A 385 -9.98 -33.83 -32.01
N SER A 386 -10.18 -33.37 -30.77
CA SER A 386 -11.38 -32.64 -30.35
C SER A 386 -11.01 -31.38 -29.58
N PRO A 387 -11.30 -30.18 -30.13
CA PRO A 387 -11.11 -28.90 -29.43
C PRO A 387 -11.90 -28.81 -28.12
N SER A 388 -13.06 -29.48 -28.03
CA SER A 388 -13.89 -29.50 -26.82
C SER A 388 -13.19 -30.21 -25.66
N MET A 389 -12.48 -31.30 -25.93
CA MET A 389 -11.74 -32.04 -24.89
C MET A 389 -10.51 -31.26 -24.39
N VAL A 390 -9.87 -30.50 -25.28
CA VAL A 390 -8.82 -29.54 -24.90
C VAL A 390 -9.39 -28.47 -23.96
N ALA A 391 -10.56 -27.91 -24.28
CA ALA A 391 -11.20 -26.91 -23.44
C ALA A 391 -11.56 -27.47 -22.05
N VAL A 392 -12.12 -28.69 -21.98
CA VAL A 392 -12.40 -29.36 -20.70
C VAL A 392 -11.12 -29.58 -19.90
N GLY A 393 -10.02 -29.94 -20.55
CA GLY A 393 -8.71 -30.11 -19.90
C GLY A 393 -8.16 -28.83 -19.30
N LEU A 394 -8.27 -27.72 -20.03
CA LEU A 394 -7.85 -26.41 -19.54
C LEU A 394 -8.76 -25.89 -18.42
N ILE A 395 -10.07 -26.16 -18.49
CA ILE A 395 -11.02 -25.83 -17.42
C ILE A 395 -10.70 -26.65 -16.16
N ALA A 396 -10.47 -27.96 -16.29
CA ALA A 396 -10.08 -28.82 -15.19
C ALA A 396 -8.78 -28.36 -14.53
N LYS A 397 -7.83 -27.83 -15.32
CA LYS A 397 -6.59 -27.21 -14.82
C LYS A 397 -6.85 -25.89 -14.09
N ALA A 398 -7.78 -25.07 -14.55
CA ALA A 398 -8.06 -23.75 -13.97
C ALA A 398 -8.93 -23.81 -12.71
N ALA A 399 -9.79 -24.83 -12.59
CA ALA A 399 -10.77 -24.96 -11.51
C ALA A 399 -10.15 -24.92 -10.09
N PRO A 400 -9.04 -25.62 -9.79
CA PRO A 400 -8.40 -25.56 -8.48
C PRO A 400 -7.97 -24.15 -8.05
N THR A 401 -7.42 -23.38 -8.99
CA THR A 401 -6.99 -22.01 -8.71
C THR A 401 -8.17 -21.13 -8.29
N VAL A 402 -9.34 -21.33 -8.90
CA VAL A 402 -10.57 -20.60 -8.57
C VAL A 402 -11.16 -21.09 -7.24
N LEU A 403 -11.21 -22.40 -7.03
CA LEU A 403 -11.82 -23.02 -5.85
C LEU A 403 -11.00 -22.82 -4.58
N PHE A 404 -9.69 -22.98 -4.67
CA PHE A 404 -8.80 -22.99 -3.52
C PHE A 404 -7.98 -21.71 -3.40
N GLY A 405 -7.86 -20.87 -4.43
CA GLY A 405 -6.97 -19.71 -4.43
C GLY A 405 -7.22 -18.72 -3.28
N LEU A 406 -8.48 -18.54 -2.88
CA LEU A 406 -8.85 -17.63 -1.78
C LEU A 406 -8.51 -18.18 -0.39
N VAL A 407 -8.46 -19.50 -0.23
CA VAL A 407 -8.26 -20.17 1.06
C VAL A 407 -6.85 -20.75 1.19
N ALA A 408 -6.15 -20.92 0.06
CA ALA A 408 -4.82 -21.53 -0.03
C ALA A 408 -3.81 -20.86 0.90
N GLY A 409 -3.76 -19.54 0.95
CA GLY A 409 -2.86 -18.81 1.86
C GLY A 409 -3.11 -19.16 3.33
N ALA A 410 -4.36 -19.01 3.78
CA ALA A 410 -4.75 -19.31 5.17
C ALA A 410 -4.55 -20.79 5.56
N LEU A 411 -4.65 -21.71 4.58
CA LEU A 411 -4.40 -23.14 4.81
C LEU A 411 -2.90 -23.42 4.97
N VAL A 412 -2.08 -22.82 4.10
CA VAL A 412 -0.62 -22.99 4.08
C VAL A 412 0.03 -22.40 5.32
N ASP A 413 -0.50 -21.29 5.84
CA ASP A 413 0.03 -20.62 7.03
C ASP A 413 -0.05 -21.47 8.31
N ARG A 414 -0.82 -22.56 8.31
CA ARG A 414 -0.89 -23.51 9.42
C ARG A 414 0.26 -24.52 9.45
N PHE A 415 1.10 -24.55 8.42
CA PHE A 415 2.16 -25.54 8.25
C PHE A 415 3.52 -24.87 8.01
N ASP A 416 4.59 -25.65 8.13
CA ASP A 416 5.93 -25.22 7.71
C ASP A 416 5.94 -24.95 6.19
N ARG A 417 6.03 -23.68 5.83
CA ARG A 417 5.93 -23.19 4.44
C ARG A 417 7.01 -23.80 3.53
N GLN A 418 8.21 -24.05 4.06
CA GLN A 418 9.30 -24.66 3.29
C GLN A 418 9.02 -26.12 2.99
N ARG A 419 8.49 -26.88 3.97
CA ARG A 419 8.07 -28.27 3.77
C ARG A 419 6.90 -28.39 2.79
N VAL A 420 5.91 -27.52 2.90
CA VAL A 420 4.75 -27.47 1.98
C VAL A 420 5.21 -27.19 0.55
N MET A 421 6.17 -26.27 0.37
CA MET A 421 6.74 -25.97 -0.94
C MET A 421 7.43 -27.19 -1.56
N ILE A 422 8.32 -27.86 -0.82
CA ILE A 422 9.07 -29.03 -1.31
C ILE A 422 8.14 -30.19 -1.65
N LEU A 423 7.18 -30.49 -0.77
CA LEU A 423 6.22 -31.57 -0.98
C LEU A 423 5.34 -31.31 -2.21
N SER A 424 4.87 -30.06 -2.38
CA SER A 424 4.04 -29.69 -3.53
C SER A 424 4.80 -29.80 -4.85
N ASP A 425 6.10 -29.45 -4.87
CA ASP A 425 6.94 -29.59 -6.06
C ASP A 425 7.18 -31.05 -6.44
N ILE A 426 7.45 -31.93 -5.45
CA ILE A 426 7.63 -33.37 -5.69
C ILE A 426 6.32 -33.98 -6.22
N VAL A 427 5.20 -33.70 -5.57
CA VAL A 427 3.88 -34.20 -5.98
C VAL A 427 3.55 -33.73 -7.40
N ARG A 428 3.78 -32.45 -7.70
CA ARG A 428 3.56 -31.89 -9.03
C ARG A 428 4.43 -32.55 -10.11
N ALA A 429 5.72 -32.77 -9.83
CA ALA A 429 6.64 -33.40 -10.76
C ALA A 429 6.20 -34.84 -11.08
N VAL A 430 5.92 -35.63 -10.05
CA VAL A 430 5.46 -37.02 -10.19
C VAL A 430 4.16 -37.07 -11.00
N LEU A 431 3.16 -36.28 -10.62
CA LEU A 431 1.87 -36.26 -11.31
C LEU A 431 2.02 -35.82 -12.77
N THR A 432 2.84 -34.83 -13.06
CA THR A 432 3.03 -34.33 -14.44
C THR A 432 3.64 -35.41 -15.35
N ILE A 433 4.55 -36.23 -14.84
CA ILE A 433 5.15 -37.35 -15.59
C ILE A 433 4.09 -38.40 -15.96
N THR A 434 3.05 -38.59 -15.14
CA THR A 434 2.00 -39.59 -15.41
C THR A 434 1.00 -39.18 -16.50
N ILE A 435 0.87 -37.88 -16.79
CA ILE A 435 -0.16 -37.32 -17.68
C ILE A 435 -0.14 -37.95 -19.10
N PRO A 436 1.00 -38.06 -19.79
CA PRO A 436 1.02 -38.64 -21.15
C PRO A 436 0.62 -40.11 -21.19
N PHE A 437 1.01 -40.90 -20.18
CA PHE A 437 0.67 -42.33 -20.10
C PHE A 437 -0.83 -42.54 -19.83
N LEU A 438 -1.42 -41.68 -18.99
CA LEU A 438 -2.86 -41.68 -18.73
C LEU A 438 -3.65 -41.26 -19.96
N ALA A 439 -3.16 -40.29 -20.74
CA ALA A 439 -3.86 -39.85 -21.94
C ALA A 439 -4.07 -40.97 -22.96
N VAL A 440 -3.13 -41.89 -23.06
CA VAL A 440 -3.22 -43.04 -23.98
C VAL A 440 -4.09 -44.16 -23.43
N LYS A 441 -4.11 -44.41 -22.11
CA LYS A 441 -4.80 -45.57 -21.50
C LYS A 441 -6.14 -45.25 -20.85
N TRP A 442 -6.27 -44.08 -20.23
CA TRP A 442 -7.43 -43.67 -19.44
C TRP A 442 -7.57 -42.14 -19.41
N LEU A 443 -8.25 -41.61 -20.42
CA LEU A 443 -8.44 -40.18 -20.62
C LEU A 443 -9.11 -39.45 -19.42
N PRO A 444 -10.13 -40.01 -18.73
CA PRO A 444 -10.67 -39.41 -17.50
C PRO A 444 -9.61 -39.15 -16.42
N GLY A 445 -8.61 -40.03 -16.30
CA GLY A 445 -7.50 -39.89 -15.36
C GLY A 445 -6.64 -38.66 -15.61
N VAL A 446 -6.52 -38.21 -16.86
CA VAL A 446 -5.80 -36.97 -17.20
C VAL A 446 -6.42 -35.76 -16.53
N PHE A 447 -7.74 -35.63 -16.54
CA PHE A 447 -8.43 -34.49 -15.92
C PHE A 447 -8.26 -34.48 -14.40
N VAL A 448 -8.31 -35.66 -13.77
CA VAL A 448 -8.06 -35.80 -12.32
C VAL A 448 -6.64 -35.40 -11.97
N VAL A 449 -5.65 -35.91 -12.70
CA VAL A 449 -4.23 -35.61 -12.43
C VAL A 449 -3.91 -34.15 -12.70
N VAL A 450 -4.44 -33.55 -13.77
CA VAL A 450 -4.28 -32.13 -14.08
C VAL A 450 -4.91 -31.24 -12.99
N PHE A 451 -6.08 -31.62 -12.48
CA PHE A 451 -6.72 -30.95 -11.36
C PHE A 451 -5.86 -31.03 -10.09
N LEU A 452 -5.29 -32.20 -9.77
CA LEU A 452 -4.40 -32.36 -8.61
C LEU A 452 -3.10 -31.57 -8.76
N VAL A 453 -2.49 -31.57 -9.95
CA VAL A 453 -1.31 -30.75 -10.27
C VAL A 453 -1.60 -29.26 -10.04
N ALA A 454 -2.72 -28.77 -10.57
CA ALA A 454 -3.10 -27.37 -10.39
C ALA A 454 -3.49 -27.03 -8.94
N THR A 455 -4.04 -27.99 -8.18
CA THR A 455 -4.30 -27.84 -6.75
C THR A 455 -2.99 -27.66 -5.98
N ALA A 456 -1.99 -28.49 -6.25
CA ALA A 456 -0.65 -28.36 -5.67
C ALA A 456 -0.01 -27.00 -6.01
N SER A 457 -0.10 -26.56 -7.27
CA SER A 457 0.39 -25.23 -7.69
C SER A 457 -0.36 -24.06 -7.01
N THR A 458 -1.65 -24.23 -6.70
CA THR A 458 -2.47 -23.19 -6.06
C THR A 458 -2.07 -23.00 -4.59
N LEU A 459 -1.76 -24.09 -3.89
CA LEU A 459 -1.26 -24.05 -2.50
C LEU A 459 0.18 -23.53 -2.42
N PHE A 460 0.95 -23.72 -3.49
CA PHE A 460 2.36 -23.36 -3.57
C PHE A 460 2.64 -21.85 -3.68
N ASN A 461 1.85 -21.12 -4.48
CA ASN A 461 2.12 -19.71 -4.79
C ASN A 461 2.06 -18.78 -3.55
N PRO A 462 1.09 -18.90 -2.62
CA PRO A 462 1.05 -18.09 -1.40
C PRO A 462 2.23 -18.34 -0.46
N ALA A 463 2.64 -19.62 -0.29
CA ALA A 463 3.77 -20.00 0.56
C ALA A 463 5.06 -19.26 0.18
N LYS A 464 5.28 -19.10 -1.13
CA LYS A 464 6.46 -18.46 -1.71
C LYS A 464 6.48 -16.96 -1.55
N GLN A 465 5.34 -16.30 -1.75
CA GLN A 465 5.24 -14.84 -1.60
C GLN A 465 5.52 -14.41 -0.15
N ALA A 466 5.16 -15.25 0.81
CA ALA A 466 5.34 -14.96 2.23
C ALA A 466 6.78 -15.21 2.76
N ILE A 467 7.64 -15.92 2.01
CA ILE A 467 9.05 -16.17 2.38
C ILE A 467 9.97 -15.06 1.85
N LEU A 468 9.58 -14.34 0.78
CA LEU A 468 10.39 -13.27 0.16
C LEU A 468 10.94 -12.22 1.15
N PRO A 469 10.16 -11.70 2.11
CA PRO A 469 10.67 -10.74 3.11
C PRO A 469 11.77 -11.31 4.01
N SER A 470 11.80 -12.62 4.23
CA SER A 470 12.80 -13.29 5.10
C SER A 470 14.11 -13.64 4.38
N LEU A 471 14.15 -13.52 3.05
CA LEU A 471 15.32 -13.89 2.24
C LEU A 471 16.26 -12.72 1.93
N VAL A 472 15.82 -11.49 2.21
CA VAL A 472 16.61 -10.26 2.04
C VAL A 472 17.05 -9.83 3.44
N PRO A 473 18.37 -9.77 3.73
CA PRO A 473 18.87 -9.27 5.00
C PRO A 473 18.34 -7.85 5.27
N GLY A 474 18.07 -7.53 6.54
CA GLY A 474 17.60 -6.20 6.95
C GLY A 474 18.51 -5.06 6.48
N ASP A 475 19.81 -5.33 6.29
CA ASP A 475 20.81 -4.38 5.80
C ASP A 475 20.57 -3.90 4.34
N PHE A 476 19.66 -4.56 3.60
CA PHE A 476 19.25 -4.21 2.23
C PHE A 476 17.83 -3.61 2.15
N LEU A 477 17.09 -3.54 3.27
CA LEU A 477 15.74 -2.99 3.39
C LEU A 477 15.80 -1.66 4.14
#